data_AF-A0A5K1AT25-F1
#
_entry.id   AF-A0A5K1AT25-F1
#
_cell.length_a   1.000
_cell.length_b   1.000
_cell.length_c   1.000
_cell.angle_alpha   90.00
_cell.angle_beta   90.00
_cell.angle_gamma   90.00
#
_symmetry.space_group_name_H-M   'P 1'
#
loop_
_entity.id
_entity.type
_entity.pdbx_description
1 polymer ?
#
loop_
_entity_poly.entity_id
_entity_poly.type
_entity_poly.pdbx_seq_one_letter_code
_entity_poly.pdbx_strand_id
1 'polypeptide(L)' 'VDGKKNKVYGQNLCYLAKLFLDHKTLYYDVDLFLFYILCECDDRGCHMVGYFSK' A
#
# COMPACT_ATOMS: atom_id res chain seq x y z
N VAL A 1 -0.46 5.90 5.44
CA VAL A 1 0.91 5.40 5.69
C VAL A 1 1.89 6.19 4.85
N ASP A 2 2.88 6.81 5.50
CA ASP A 2 3.97 7.52 4.82
C ASP A 2 5.04 6.53 4.39
N GLY A 3 5.30 6.44 3.08
CA GLY A 3 6.25 5.50 2.50
C GLY A 3 7.70 5.75 2.92
N LYS A 4 8.07 6.99 3.23
CA LYS A 4 9.40 7.32 3.77
C LYS A 4 9.57 6.80 5.20
N LYS A 5 8.50 6.87 6.01
CA LYS A 5 8.53 6.41 7.41
C LYS A 5 8.36 4.89 7.54
N ASN A 6 7.60 4.27 6.63
CA ASN A 6 7.24 2.85 6.67
C ASN A 6 7.61 2.15 5.35
N LYS A 7 8.89 2.21 5.00
CA LYS A 7 9.40 1.77 3.69
C LYS A 7 9.06 0.32 3.36
N VAL A 8 9.31 -0.61 4.29
CA VAL A 8 9.05 -2.04 4.10
C VAL A 8 7.56 -2.31 3.85
N TYR A 9 6.68 -1.67 4.64
CA TYR A 9 5.24 -1.84 4.49
C TYR A 9 4.74 -1.25 3.17
N GLY A 10 5.21 -0.06 2.79
CA GLY A 10 4.89 0.56 1.50
C GLY A 10 5.37 -0.27 0.30
N GLN A 11 6.56 -0.87 0.38
CA GLN A 11 7.07 -1.78 -0.64
C GLN A 11 6.22 -3.04 -0.77
N ASN A 12 5.84 -3.66 0.35
CA ASN A 12 4.96 -4.83 0.36
C ASN A 12 3.58 -4.52 -0.27
N LEU A 13 3.01 -3.35 0.01
CA LEU A 13 1.79 -2.89 -0.68
C LEU A 13 1.99 -2.76 -2.19
N CYS A 14 3.12 -2.19 -2.62
CA CYS A 14 3.43 -2.07 -4.04
C CYS A 14 3.60 -3.42 -4.74
N TYR A 15 4.23 -4.40 -4.07
CA TYR A 15 4.35 -5.76 -4.60
C TYR A 15 2.99 -6.44 -4.71
N LEU A 16 2.15 -6.34 -3.68
CA LEU A 16 0.79 -6.87 -3.72
C LEU A 16 0.00 -6.25 -4.87
N ALA A 17 0.05 -4.93 -5.05
CA ALA A 17 -0.65 -4.27 -6.14
C ALA A 17 -0.14 -4.66 -7.53
N LYS A 18 1.16 -4.94 -7.70
CA LYS A 18 1.70 -5.32 -9.02
C LYS A 18 1.12 -6.64 -9.54
N LEU A 19 0.63 -7.50 -8.65
CA LEU A 19 -0.08 -8.73 -9.01
C LEU A 19 -1.43 -8.46 -9.69
N PHE A 20 -2.05 -7.29 -9.43
CA PHE A 20 -3.39 -6.94 -9.90
C PHE A 20 -3.42 -5.72 -10.82
N LEU A 21 -2.36 -4.90 -10.82
CA LEU A 21 -2.23 -3.69 -11.64
C LEU A 21 -1.11 -3.86 -12.66
N ASP A 22 -1.49 -3.97 -13.92
CA ASP A 22 -0.54 -4.25 -14.99
C ASP A 22 0.42 -3.07 -15.20
N HIS A 23 -0.12 -1.84 -15.21
CA HIS A 23 0.61 -0.60 -15.47
C HIS A 23 1.26 0.05 -14.23
N LYS A 24 1.47 -0.67 -13.13
CA LYS A 24 2.19 -0.11 -11.96
C LYS A 24 3.71 -0.13 -12.20
N THR A 25 4.31 1.05 -12.38
CA THR A 25 5.72 1.22 -12.76
C THR A 25 6.68 1.50 -11.61
N LEU A 26 6.19 2.05 -10.49
CA LEU A 26 7.00 2.43 -9.32
C LEU A 26 6.67 1.54 -8.11
N TYR A 27 7.65 0.74 -7.69
CA TYR A 27 7.52 -0.24 -6.60
C TYR A 27 8.67 -0.21 -5.58
N TYR A 28 9.85 0.33 -5.92
CA TYR A 28 10.99 0.46 -4.99
C TYR A 28 11.09 1.84 -4.34
N ASP A 29 10.75 2.89 -5.09
CA ASP A 29 10.84 4.27 -4.62
C ASP A 29 9.52 4.73 -3.99
N VAL A 30 9.21 4.14 -2.84
CA VAL A 30 7.99 4.43 -2.07
C VAL A 30 8.13 5.68 -1.20
N ASP A 31 9.33 6.23 -1.08
CA ASP A 31 9.65 7.33 -0.17
C ASP A 31 8.92 8.64 -0.55
N LEU A 32 8.48 8.74 -1.80
CA LEU A 32 7.74 9.89 -2.33
C LEU A 32 6.22 9.78 -2.19
N PHE A 33 5.70 8.64 -1.70
CA PHE A 33 4.27 8.33 -1.74
C PHE A 33 3.62 8.23 -0.36
N LEU A 34 2.41 8.76 -0.26
CA LEU A 34 1.47 8.49 0.82
C LEU A 34 0.48 7.41 0.39
N PHE A 35 0.39 6.35 1.17
CA PHE A 35 -0.55 5.24 0.97
C PHE A 35 -1.78 5.44 1.84
N TYR A 36 -2.95 5.52 1.22
CA TYR A 36 -4.25 5.58 1.89
C TYR A 36 -4.90 4.21 1.76
N ILE A 37 -5.08 3.55 2.90
CA ILE A 37 -5.49 2.15 2.97
C ILE A 37 -6.93 2.11 3.43
N LEU A 38 -7.77 1.45 2.65
CA LEU A 38 -9.14 1.15 3.00
C LEU A 38 -9.16 -0.19 3.74
N CYS A 39 -9.73 -0.17 4.93
CA CYS A 39 -9.92 -1.36 5.75
C CYS A 39 -11.39 -1.55 6.08
N GLU A 40 -11.81 -2.81 6.14
CA GLU A 40 -13.03 -3.23 6.81
C GLU A 40 -12.68 -3.63 8.25
N CYS A 41 -13.42 -3.11 9.23
CA CYS A 41 -13.15 -3.33 10.64
C CYS A 41 -14.19 -4.30 11.22
N ASP A 42 -13.71 -5.29 11.97
CA ASP A 42 -14.53 -6.24 12.72
C ASP A 42 -13.97 -6.42 14.14
N ASP A 43 -14.57 -7.35 14.91
CA ASP A 43 -14.14 -7.65 16.29
C ASP A 43 -12.70 -8.21 16.39
N ARG A 44 -12.10 -8.63 15.26
CA ARG A 44 -10.75 -9.21 15.19
C ARG A 44 -9.71 -8.20 14.72
N GLY A 45 -10.11 -7.05 14.16
CA GLY A 45 -9.22 -5.95 13.78
C GLY A 45 -9.59 -5.28 12.46
N CYS A 46 -8.56 -4.73 11.78
CA CYS A 46 -8.71 -4.00 10.52
C CYS A 46 -8.17 -4.83 9.36
N HIS A 47 -9.04 -5.26 8.46
CA HIS A 47 -8.69 -6.06 7.28
C HIS A 47 -8.59 -5.17 6.05
N MET A 48 -7.42 -5.17 5.41
CA MET A 48 -7.21 -4.36 4.20
C MET A 48 -8.05 -4.90 3.04
N VAL A 49 -8.82 -4.02 2.41
CA VAL A 49 -9.64 -4.34 1.22
C VAL A 49 -9.16 -3.60 -0.04
N GLY A 50 -8.40 -2.53 0.13
CA GLY A 50 -7.83 -1.78 -0.99
C GLY A 50 -6.96 -0.63 -0.53
N TYR A 51 -6.31 0.03 -1.47
CA TYR A 51 -5.55 1.26 -1.19
C TYR A 51 -5.39 2.12 -2.45
N PHE A 52 -5.06 3.39 -2.26
CA PHE A 52 -4.49 4.24 -3.32
C PHE A 52 -3.26 4.98 -2.81
N SER A 53 -2.32 5.30 -3.72
CA SER A 53 -1.11 6.07 -3.41
C SER A 53 -1.19 7.47 -4.02
N LYS A 54 -0.76 8.50 -3.28
CA LYS A 54 -0.66 9.89 -3.71
C LYS A 54 0.74 10.42 -3.52
#